data_AF-A0A1V8UX41-F1
#
_entry.id   AF-A0A1V8UX41-F1
#
_cell.length_a   1.000
_cell.length_b   1.000
_cell.length_c   1.000
_cell.angle_alpha   90.00
_cell.angle_beta   90.00
_cell.angle_gamma   90.00
#
_symmetry.space_group_name_H-M   'P 1'
#
loop_
_entity.id
_entity.type
_entity.pdbx_description
1 polymer ?
#
loop_
_entity_poly.entity_id
_entity_poly.type
_entity_poly.pdbx_seq_one_letter_code
_entity_poly.pdbx_strand_id
1 'polypeptide(L)'
;MEQIVHLLLALLYPFDLAHTLAYKWGYGNDLEAFKKDGMNFSLLNDGTLDSKECTRLLLVNGMDDEIFPIDDYQLCLNHGAIKEARFVDAKKHMGEPDSFFIILPWLYKLFGIQGNPGQQMGTIPSRPKY
;
A
#
# COMPACT_ATOMS: atom_id res chain seq x y z
N MET A 1 -16.16 6.50 -10.45
CA MET A 1 -15.89 7.96 -10.33
C MET A 1 -16.08 8.42 -8.89
N GLU A 2 -17.19 8.07 -8.23
CA GLU A 2 -17.42 8.40 -6.80
C GLU A 2 -16.40 7.79 -5.82
N GLN A 3 -15.93 6.56 -6.06
CA GLN A 3 -14.93 5.89 -5.20
C GLN A 3 -13.56 6.60 -5.19
N ILE A 4 -13.13 7.16 -6.33
CA ILE A 4 -11.87 7.90 -6.48
C ILE A 4 -11.93 9.27 -5.79
N VAL A 5 -13.11 9.91 -5.82
CA VAL A 5 -13.34 11.18 -5.10
C VAL A 5 -13.30 10.97 -3.59
N HIS A 6 -13.79 9.83 -3.09
CA HIS A 6 -13.65 9.47 -1.67
C HIS A 6 -12.20 9.15 -1.27
N LEU A 7 -11.45 8.42 -2.10
CA LEU A 7 -10.02 8.14 -1.90
C LEU A 7 -9.18 9.43 -1.81
N LEU A 8 -9.42 10.40 -2.71
CA LEU A 8 -8.68 11.66 -2.75
C LEU A 8 -9.00 12.59 -1.55
N LEU A 9 -10.20 12.49 -0.98
CA LEU A 9 -10.56 13.20 0.26
C LEU A 9 -9.86 12.61 1.49
N ALA A 10 -9.55 11.32 1.49
CA ALA A 10 -8.84 10.65 2.58
C ALA A 10 -7.32 10.94 2.61
N LEU A 11 -6.74 11.37 1.48
CA LEU A 11 -5.33 11.82 1.38
C LEU A 11 -5.05 13.16 2.10
N LEU A 12 -6.04 13.75 2.77
CA LEU A 12 -5.92 15.01 3.51
C LEU A 12 -5.61 14.80 5.01
N TYR A 13 -5.50 13.57 5.51
CA TYR A 13 -5.28 13.27 6.93
C TYR A 13 -4.22 12.17 7.13
N PRO A 14 -3.22 12.29 8.03
CA PRO A 14 -2.83 13.42 8.89
C PRO A 14 -1.72 14.34 8.32
N PHE A 15 -1.40 14.21 7.03
CA PHE A 15 -0.42 15.04 6.32
C PHE A 15 -0.94 15.37 4.93
N ASP A 16 -0.39 16.41 4.30
CA ASP A 16 -0.75 16.82 2.93
C ASP A 16 -0.15 15.85 1.89
N LEU A 17 -0.62 14.60 1.94
CA LEU A 17 -0.21 13.53 1.05
C LEU A 17 -0.62 13.87 -0.38
N ALA A 18 -1.79 14.48 -0.56
CA ALA A 18 -2.30 14.87 -1.86
C ALA A 18 -1.34 15.81 -2.62
N HIS A 19 -0.89 16.91 -2.00
CA HIS A 19 0.10 17.80 -2.67
C HIS A 19 1.47 17.15 -2.76
N THR A 20 1.88 16.33 -1.79
CA THR A 20 3.14 15.58 -1.86
C THR A 20 3.16 14.63 -3.06
N LEU A 21 2.06 13.92 -3.32
CA LEU A 21 1.89 13.06 -4.50
C LEU A 21 1.82 13.90 -5.78
N ALA A 22 1.06 15.00 -5.81
CA ALA A 22 1.04 15.88 -6.98
C ALA A 22 2.46 16.34 -7.35
N TYR A 23 3.24 16.78 -6.36
CA TYR A 23 4.62 17.22 -6.57
C TYR A 23 5.51 16.08 -7.07
N LYS A 24 5.51 14.91 -6.41
CA LYS A 24 6.37 13.78 -6.81
C LYS A 24 6.02 13.24 -8.21
N TRP A 25 4.78 13.40 -8.68
CA TRP A 25 4.33 12.97 -10.00
C TRP A 25 4.42 14.07 -11.06
N GLY A 26 5.06 15.19 -10.75
CA GLY A 26 5.40 16.23 -11.72
C GLY A 26 4.33 17.31 -11.93
N TYR A 27 3.25 17.30 -11.14
CA TYR A 27 2.21 18.33 -11.17
C TYR A 27 2.55 19.56 -10.33
N GLY A 28 3.63 19.50 -9.54
CA GLY A 28 4.03 20.60 -8.65
C GLY A 28 2.93 20.91 -7.63
N ASN A 29 2.43 22.15 -7.65
CA ASN A 29 1.33 22.59 -6.78
C ASN A 29 -0.06 22.44 -7.43
N ASP A 30 -0.16 21.92 -8.66
CA ASP A 30 -1.44 21.76 -9.36
C ASP A 30 -2.14 20.46 -8.94
N LEU A 31 -2.70 20.48 -7.74
CA LEU A 31 -3.42 19.34 -7.18
C LEU A 31 -4.66 18.97 -8.00
N GLU A 32 -5.34 19.94 -8.61
CA GLU A 32 -6.56 19.67 -9.38
C GLU A 32 -6.26 18.97 -10.70
N ALA A 33 -5.17 19.34 -11.38
CA ALA A 33 -4.68 18.58 -12.53
C ALA A 33 -4.28 17.15 -12.14
N PHE A 34 -3.57 16.97 -11.01
CA PHE A 34 -3.22 15.64 -10.51
C PHE A 34 -4.45 14.77 -10.25
N LYS A 35 -5.49 15.32 -9.60
CA LYS A 35 -6.75 14.60 -9.34
C LYS A 35 -7.46 14.20 -10.64
N LYS A 36 -7.49 15.10 -11.62
CA LYS A 36 -8.12 14.85 -12.92
C LYS A 36 -7.44 13.70 -13.67
N ASP A 37 -6.11 13.63 -13.56
CA ASP A 37 -5.29 12.63 -14.24
C ASP A 37 -5.06 11.37 -13.39
N GLY A 38 -5.61 11.29 -12.18
CA GLY A 38 -5.32 10.21 -11.23
C GLY A 38 -5.55 8.80 -11.79
N MET A 39 -6.51 8.64 -12.71
CA MET A 39 -6.79 7.35 -13.36
C MET A 39 -5.70 6.85 -14.30
N ASN A 40 -4.78 7.72 -14.72
CA ASN A 40 -3.61 7.34 -15.51
C ASN A 40 -2.62 6.48 -14.71
N PHE A 41 -2.73 6.46 -13.38
CA PHE A 41 -1.89 5.65 -12.49
C PHE A 41 -2.55 4.34 -12.05
N SER A 42 -3.73 4.01 -12.58
CA SER A 42 -4.42 2.77 -12.24
C SER A 42 -3.75 1.57 -12.92
N LEU A 43 -3.19 0.66 -12.11
CA LEU A 43 -2.64 -0.62 -12.57
C LEU A 43 -3.69 -1.56 -13.19
N LEU A 44 -4.97 -1.32 -12.89
CA LEU A 44 -6.06 -2.02 -13.54
C LEU A 44 -6.26 -1.49 -14.97
N ASN A 45 -6.37 -0.17 -15.11
CA ASN A 45 -6.65 0.45 -16.41
C ASN A 45 -5.49 0.31 -17.40
N ASP A 46 -4.25 0.30 -16.91
CA ASP A 46 -3.07 0.10 -17.77
C ASP A 46 -2.82 -1.39 -18.11
N GLY A 47 -3.61 -2.31 -17.54
CA GLY A 47 -3.53 -3.76 -17.78
C GLY A 47 -2.43 -4.49 -17.00
N THR A 48 -1.64 -3.78 -16.17
CA THR A 48 -0.58 -4.39 -15.36
C THR A 48 -1.13 -5.45 -14.41
N LEU A 49 -2.28 -5.17 -13.78
CA LEU A 49 -2.89 -6.06 -12.79
C LEU A 49 -3.41 -7.38 -13.40
N ASP A 50 -3.71 -7.37 -14.71
CA ASP A 50 -4.18 -8.55 -15.46
C ASP A 50 -3.04 -9.42 -16.00
N SER A 51 -1.78 -9.08 -15.70
CA SER A 51 -0.64 -9.91 -16.11
C SER A 51 -0.76 -11.33 -15.56
N LYS A 52 -0.64 -12.31 -16.48
CA LYS A 52 -0.63 -13.75 -16.15
C LYS A 52 0.63 -14.15 -15.40
N GLU A 53 1.72 -13.41 -15.62
CA GLU A 53 3.00 -13.61 -14.96
C GLU A 53 3.21 -12.51 -13.92
N CYS A 54 3.56 -12.91 -12.69
CA CYS A 54 3.89 -12.00 -11.62
C CYS A 54 4.95 -12.63 -10.74
N THR A 55 5.81 -11.80 -10.14
CA THR A 55 6.61 -12.29 -9.02
C THR A 55 5.69 -12.69 -7.87
N ARG A 56 6.21 -13.51 -6.95
CA ARG A 56 5.46 -13.88 -5.75
C ARG A 56 5.16 -12.62 -4.95
N LEU A 57 3.88 -12.31 -4.77
CA LEU A 57 3.41 -11.09 -4.12
C LEU A 57 2.64 -11.42 -2.85
N LEU A 58 3.02 -10.79 -1.75
CA LEU A 58 2.26 -10.78 -0.50
C LEU A 58 1.60 -9.41 -0.33
N LEU A 59 0.29 -9.43 -0.24
CA LEU A 59 -0.58 -8.29 0.03
C LEU A 59 -0.84 -8.17 1.53
N VAL A 60 -0.35 -7.11 2.17
CA VAL A 60 -0.59 -6.83 3.60
C VAL A 60 -1.14 -5.42 3.76
N ASN A 61 -2.25 -5.29 4.49
CA ASN A 61 -2.77 -4.01 4.93
C ASN A 61 -3.66 -4.16 6.17
N GLY A 62 -4.05 -3.05 6.78
CA GLY A 62 -5.13 -3.02 7.77
C GLY A 62 -6.51 -2.98 7.10
N MET A 63 -7.50 -3.59 7.73
CA MET A 63 -8.89 -3.61 7.24
C MET A 63 -9.53 -2.22 7.22
N ASP A 64 -9.08 -1.31 8.07
CA ASP A 64 -9.62 0.04 8.27
C ASP A 64 -8.68 1.14 7.69
N ASP A 65 -7.82 0.79 6.73
CA ASP A 65 -6.97 1.78 6.06
C ASP A 65 -7.82 2.75 5.22
N GLU A 66 -7.80 4.02 5.59
CA GLU A 66 -8.54 5.09 4.91
C GLU A 66 -7.68 5.74 3.80
N ILE A 67 -6.36 5.58 3.81
CA ILE A 67 -5.42 6.17 2.83
C ILE A 67 -5.34 5.28 1.59
N PHE A 68 -5.14 3.97 1.80
CA PHE A 68 -5.13 2.95 0.76
C PHE A 68 -6.18 1.89 1.10
N PRO A 69 -7.42 2.02 0.61
CA PRO A 69 -8.54 1.21 1.07
C PRO A 69 -8.33 -0.27 0.77
N ILE A 70 -8.88 -1.11 1.64
CA ILE A 70 -8.79 -2.58 1.51
C ILE A 70 -9.38 -3.09 0.19
N ASP A 71 -10.33 -2.36 -0.39
CA ASP A 71 -10.98 -2.67 -1.67
C ASP A 71 -9.96 -2.75 -2.83
N ASP A 72 -8.90 -1.93 -2.82
CA ASP A 72 -7.85 -1.99 -3.85
C ASP A 72 -7.04 -3.29 -3.75
N TYR A 73 -6.88 -3.83 -2.53
CA TYR A 73 -6.22 -5.11 -2.31
C TYR A 73 -7.11 -6.28 -2.72
N GLN A 74 -8.42 -6.20 -2.45
CA GLN A 74 -9.39 -7.18 -2.95
C GLN A 74 -9.45 -7.19 -4.47
N LEU A 75 -9.40 -6.01 -5.10
CA LEU A 75 -9.26 -5.88 -6.55
C LEU A 75 -7.99 -6.58 -7.03
N CYS A 76 -6.85 -6.38 -6.37
CA CYS A 76 -5.60 -7.08 -6.73
C CYS A 76 -5.72 -8.62 -6.65
N LEU A 77 -6.49 -9.15 -5.70
CA LEU A 77 -6.71 -10.59 -5.55
C LEU A 77 -7.58 -11.18 -6.66
N ASN A 78 -8.45 -10.38 -7.27
CA ASN A 78 -9.39 -10.83 -8.31
C ASN A 78 -8.81 -10.78 -9.73
N HIS A 79 -7.57 -10.30 -9.90
CA HIS A 79 -6.94 -10.05 -11.20
C HIS A 79 -5.56 -10.73 -11.32
N GLY A 80 -5.17 -11.12 -12.54
CA GLY A 80 -3.84 -11.62 -12.87
C GLY A 80 -3.40 -12.90 -12.13
N ALA A 81 -2.09 -13.05 -11.91
CA ALA A 81 -1.49 -14.19 -11.22
C ALA A 81 -1.94 -14.33 -9.74
N ILE A 82 -1.83 -15.53 -9.18
CA ILE A 82 -2.16 -15.83 -7.78
C ILE A 82 -1.25 -15.05 -6.83
N LYS A 83 -1.86 -14.47 -5.79
CA LYS A 83 -1.18 -13.66 -4.76
C LYS A 83 -1.48 -14.24 -3.37
N GLU A 84 -0.57 -14.02 -2.44
CA GLU A 84 -0.82 -14.26 -1.01
C GLU A 84 -1.38 -12.99 -0.38
N ALA A 85 -2.25 -13.12 0.62
CA ALA A 85 -2.77 -11.96 1.36
C ALA A 85 -2.87 -12.21 2.86
N ARG A 86 -2.66 -11.14 3.63
CA ARG A 86 -2.91 -11.09 5.06
C ARG A 86 -3.40 -9.70 5.44
N PHE A 87 -4.67 -9.60 5.82
CA PHE A 87 -5.25 -8.35 6.29
C PHE A 87 -5.33 -8.36 7.81
N VAL A 88 -5.02 -7.22 8.42
CA VAL A 88 -5.00 -7.07 9.89
C VAL A 88 -6.28 -6.40 10.33
N ASP A 89 -7.08 -7.13 11.11
CA ASP A 89 -8.36 -6.66 11.62
C ASP A 89 -8.20 -5.50 12.62
N ALA A 90 -9.17 -4.58 12.63
CA ALA A 90 -9.19 -3.38 13.48
C ALA A 90 -7.90 -2.52 13.38
N LYS A 91 -7.25 -2.50 12.21
CA LYS A 91 -6.05 -1.69 11.94
C LYS A 91 -6.25 -0.79 10.74
N LYS A 92 -5.66 0.39 10.85
CA LYS A 92 -5.58 1.38 9.78
C LYS A 92 -4.34 1.13 8.90
N HIS A 93 -3.69 2.21 8.48
CA HIS A 93 -2.56 2.25 7.57
C HIS A 93 -1.55 1.11 7.73
N MET A 94 -1.31 0.38 6.64
CA MET A 94 -0.31 -0.69 6.51
C MET A 94 -0.50 -1.87 7.48
N GLY A 95 -1.57 -1.91 8.28
CA GLY A 95 -1.76 -2.90 9.34
C GLY A 95 -0.76 -2.77 10.50
N GLU A 96 -0.15 -1.59 10.67
CA GLU A 96 0.92 -1.40 11.65
C GLU A 96 0.44 -1.43 13.11
N PRO A 97 1.31 -1.86 14.05
CA PRO A 97 2.65 -2.43 13.83
C PRO A 97 2.62 -3.95 13.55
N ASP A 98 1.45 -4.59 13.56
CA ASP A 98 1.32 -6.06 13.50
C ASP A 98 1.76 -6.63 12.14
N SER A 99 1.59 -5.85 11.08
CA SER A 99 2.07 -6.18 9.74
C SER A 99 3.56 -6.47 9.67
N PHE A 100 4.40 -5.85 10.51
CA PHE A 100 5.83 -6.14 10.53
C PHE A 100 6.14 -7.59 10.94
N PHE A 101 5.37 -8.15 11.87
CA PHE A 101 5.48 -9.55 12.31
C PHE A 101 4.94 -10.55 11.27
N ILE A 102 4.29 -10.06 10.21
CA ILE A 102 3.86 -10.86 9.06
C ILE A 102 4.90 -10.75 7.93
N ILE A 103 5.30 -9.52 7.60
CA ILE A 103 6.15 -9.21 6.45
C ILE A 103 7.58 -9.74 6.64
N LEU A 104 8.20 -9.51 7.81
CA LEU A 104 9.59 -9.92 8.02
C LEU A 104 9.79 -11.45 7.97
N PRO A 105 8.97 -12.28 8.65
CA PRO A 105 9.06 -13.73 8.49
C PRO A 105 8.81 -14.20 7.06
N TRP A 106 7.88 -13.57 6.34
CA TRP A 106 7.61 -13.91 4.94
C TRP A 106 8.83 -13.61 4.05
N LEU A 107 9.46 -12.45 4.21
CA LEU A 107 10.70 -12.11 3.49
C LEU A 107 11.85 -13.07 3.82
N TYR A 108 12.04 -13.41 5.10
CA TYR A 108 13.09 -14.35 5.51
C TYR A 108 12.88 -15.72 4.85
N LYS A 109 11.64 -16.20 4.83
CA LYS A 109 11.29 -17.45 4.15
C LYS A 109 11.47 -17.35 2.64
N LEU A 110 11.09 -16.23 2.03
CA LEU A 110 11.22 -16.02 0.58
C LEU A 110 12.68 -16.06 0.12
N PHE A 111 13.58 -15.42 0.87
CA PHE A 111 14.99 -15.29 0.51
C PHE A 111 15.90 -16.32 1.18
N GLY A 112 15.36 -17.23 2.00
CA GLY A 112 16.13 -18.25 2.72
C GLY A 112 17.06 -17.67 3.80
N ILE A 113 16.75 -16.47 4.31
CA ILE A 113 17.57 -15.77 5.31
C ILE A 113 17.54 -16.55 6.62
N GLN A 114 18.73 -16.91 7.11
CA GLN A 114 18.91 -17.51 8.42
C GLN A 114 19.02 -16.39 9.46
N GLY A 115 18.03 -16.27 10.34
CA GLY A 115 18.00 -15.24 11.38
C GLY A 115 16.67 -15.19 12.12
N ASN A 116 16.56 -14.28 13.09
CA ASN A 116 15.33 -14.08 13.87
C ASN A 116 14.67 -12.74 13.51
N PRO A 117 13.53 -12.75 12.79
CA PRO A 117 12.77 -11.53 12.48
C PRO A 117 12.45 -10.66 13.70
N GLY A 118 12.25 -11.25 14.88
CA GLY A 118 12.00 -10.53 16.13
C GLY A 118 13.21 -9.72 16.62
N GLN A 119 14.45 -10.14 16.32
CA GLN A 119 15.63 -9.33 16.60
C GLN A 119 15.71 -8.11 15.69
N GLN A 120 15.33 -8.26 14.41
CA GLN A 120 15.24 -7.15 13.46
C GLN A 120 14.22 -6.09 13.91
N MET A 121 13.07 -6.52 14.45
CA MET A 121 12.09 -5.62 15.04
C MET A 121 12.68 -4.74 16.14
N GLY A 122 13.61 -5.27 16.94
CA GLY A 122 14.31 -4.52 17.99
C GLY A 122 15.25 -3.42 17.48
N THR A 123 15.54 -3.40 16.17
CA THR A 123 16.35 -2.36 15.53
C THR A 123 15.52 -1.23 14.91
N ILE A 124 14.20 -1.42 14.78
CA ILE A 124 13.31 -0.40 14.23
C ILE A 124 13.18 0.73 15.27
N PRO A 125 13.48 1.99 14.92
CA PRO A 125 13.36 3.10 15.84
C PRO A 125 11.92 3.20 16.37
N SER A 126 11.74 3.15 17.69
CA SER A 126 10.42 3.26 18.33
C SER A 126 9.87 4.70 18.34
N ARG A 127 10.68 5.68 17.93
CA ARG A 127 10.30 7.09 17.76
C ARG A 127 10.96 7.67 16.49
N PRO A 128 10.22 8.36 15.62
CA PRO A 128 10.82 9.18 14.57
C PRO A 128 11.71 10.26 15.22
N LYS A 129 12.87 10.53 14.62
CA LYS A 129 13.85 11.51 15.13
C LYS A 129 13.50 12.96 14.76
N TYR A 130 12.31 13.19 14.21
CA TYR A 130 11.87 14.43 13.59
C TYR A 130 10.36 14.53 13.68
#